data_AF-A0A915D5B1-F1
#
_entry.id   AF-A0A915D5B1-F1
#
_cell.length_a   1.000
_cell.length_b   1.000
_cell.length_c   1.000
_cell.angle_alpha   90.00
_cell.angle_beta   90.00
_cell.angle_gamma   90.00
#
_symmetry.space_group_name_H-M   'P 1'
#
loop_
_entity.id
_entity.type
_entity.pdbx_description
1 polymer ?
#
loop_
_entity_poly.entity_id
_entity_poly.type
_entity_poly.pdbx_seq_one_letter_code
_entity_poly.pdbx_strand_id
1 'polypeptide(L)'
;MTGGYLSYLYLFQGTSIIIFGLIGLVTMSRIVFCHFFQPKKLVIPSLSATMLIYMLTHIVNLLFSVTYHIYIVFWWRPDKNLYNSHLIFWFGIWALNYLVCGPIVIFFLTLDRCLVLKLTFRYNDRIEQWLVRIILLVLLLLTCSAHLFI
;
A
#
# COMPACT_ATOMS: atom_id res chain seq x y z
N MET A 1 4.58 28.68 -22.52
CA MET A 1 3.53 27.74 -22.98
C MET A 1 3.67 26.31 -22.42
N THR A 2 4.81 25.93 -21.83
CA THR A 2 5.06 24.59 -21.25
C THR A 2 4.40 24.33 -19.89
N GLY A 3 4.03 25.38 -19.13
CA GLY A 3 3.44 25.23 -17.78
C GLY A 3 2.01 24.68 -17.74
N GLY A 4 1.22 24.86 -18.81
CA GLY A 4 -0.15 24.36 -18.87
C GLY A 4 -0.22 22.83 -18.96
N TYR A 5 0.53 22.25 -19.89
CA TYR A 5 0.54 20.79 -20.12
C TYR A 5 1.08 20.00 -18.92
N LEU A 6 2.13 20.49 -18.25
CA LEU A 6 2.63 19.87 -17.02
C LEU A 6 1.53 19.82 -15.94
N SER A 7 0.81 20.93 -15.77
CA SER A 7 -0.24 21.05 -14.75
C SER A 7 -1.40 20.06 -15.00
N TYR A 8 -1.82 19.89 -16.25
CA TYR A 8 -2.84 18.89 -16.61
C TYR A 8 -2.38 17.46 -16.38
N LEU A 9 -1.10 17.18 -16.65
CA LEU A 9 -0.54 15.84 -16.48
C LEU A 9 -0.47 15.46 -14.99
N TYR A 10 -0.07 16.38 -14.11
CA TYR A 10 -0.12 16.16 -12.65
C TYR A 10 -1.54 15.99 -12.13
N LEU A 11 -2.50 16.75 -12.66
CA LEU A 11 -3.90 16.63 -12.24
C LEU A 11 -4.50 15.29 -12.70
N PHE A 12 -4.20 14.86 -13.92
CA PHE A 12 -4.61 13.56 -14.44
C PHE A 12 -3.97 12.39 -13.66
N GLN A 13 -2.68 12.49 -13.35
CA GLN A 13 -1.98 11.49 -12.54
C GLN A 13 -2.55 11.42 -11.12
N GLY A 14 -2.73 12.57 -10.46
CA GLY A 14 -3.27 12.65 -9.10
C GLY A 14 -4.69 12.09 -9.01
N THR A 15 -5.56 12.46 -9.94
CA THR A 15 -6.95 11.93 -10.00
C THR A 15 -6.99 10.43 -10.27
N SER A 16 -6.13 9.93 -11.17
CA SER A 16 -6.01 8.48 -11.42
C SER A 16 -5.60 7.72 -10.16
N ILE A 17 -4.60 8.22 -9.43
CA ILE A 17 -4.12 7.60 -8.18
C ILE A 17 -5.24 7.58 -7.13
N ILE A 18 -6.03 8.65 -7.02
CA ILE A 18 -7.18 8.69 -6.10
C ILE A 18 -8.21 7.62 -6.47
N ILE A 19 -8.61 7.54 -7.73
CA ILE A 19 -9.64 6.57 -8.17
C ILE A 19 -9.18 5.13 -7.94
N PHE A 20 -8.00 4.77 -8.45
CA PHE A 20 -7.47 3.41 -8.28
C PHE A 20 -7.17 3.09 -6.81
N GLY A 21 -6.70 4.09 -6.05
CA GLY A 21 -6.44 3.96 -4.62
C GLY A 21 -7.71 3.67 -3.82
N LEU A 22 -8.82 4.37 -4.11
CA LEU A 22 -10.12 4.14 -3.48
C LEU A 22 -10.69 2.75 -3.84
N ILE A 23 -10.61 2.35 -5.11
CA ILE A 23 -11.03 1.00 -5.55
C ILE A 23 -10.25 -0.07 -4.79
N GLY A 24 -8.92 0.08 -4.72
CA GLY A 24 -8.04 -0.83 -4.00
C GLY A 24 -8.36 -0.86 -2.50
N LEU A 25 -8.55 0.30 -1.87
CA LEU A 25 -8.89 0.42 -0.45
C LEU A 25 -10.21 -0.29 -0.14
N VAL A 26 -11.26 -0.06 -0.93
CA VAL A 26 -12.57 -0.70 -0.76
C VAL A 26 -12.48 -2.21 -0.98
N THR A 27 -11.75 -2.65 -1.99
CA THR A 27 -11.66 -4.08 -2.32
C THR A 27 -10.91 -4.84 -1.23
N MET A 28 -9.74 -4.34 -0.82
CA MET A 28 -8.92 -4.99 0.21
C MET A 28 -9.59 -4.93 1.59
N SER A 29 -10.21 -3.81 1.96
CA SER A 29 -10.95 -3.70 3.23
C SER A 29 -12.15 -4.64 3.28
N ARG A 30 -12.88 -4.83 2.17
CA ARG A 30 -13.97 -5.81 2.11
C ARG A 30 -13.47 -7.24 2.29
N ILE A 31 -12.33 -7.60 1.70
CA ILE A 31 -11.76 -8.95 1.87
C ILE A 31 -11.34 -9.18 3.33
N VAL A 32 -10.64 -8.23 3.94
CA VAL A 32 -10.25 -8.29 5.36
C VAL A 32 -11.48 -8.36 6.27
N PHE A 33 -12.50 -7.55 6.01
CA PHE A 33 -13.75 -7.58 6.77
C PHE A 33 -14.46 -8.94 6.65
N CYS A 34 -14.57 -9.48 5.44
CA CYS A 34 -15.15 -10.81 5.23
C CYS A 34 -14.34 -11.90 5.93
N HIS A 35 -13.01 -11.81 5.96
CA HIS A 35 -12.17 -12.78 6.64
C HIS A 35 -12.44 -12.85 8.15
N PHE A 36 -12.54 -11.69 8.82
CA PHE A 36 -12.75 -11.64 10.28
C PHE A 36 -14.22 -11.84 10.70
N PHE A 37 -15.17 -11.26 9.97
CA PHE A 37 -16.56 -11.19 10.43
C PHE A 37 -17.53 -12.08 9.66
N GLN A 38 -17.21 -12.46 8.42
CA GLN A 38 -18.11 -13.23 7.55
C GLN A 38 -17.36 -14.28 6.71
N PRO A 39 -16.59 -15.19 7.35
CA PRO A 39 -15.70 -16.11 6.62
C PRO A 39 -16.46 -17.02 5.65
N LYS A 40 -17.75 -17.30 5.93
CA LYS A 40 -18.66 -18.08 5.08
C LYS A 40 -18.96 -17.43 3.72
N LYS A 41 -18.67 -16.13 3.53
CA LYS A 41 -18.87 -15.42 2.25
C LYS A 41 -17.64 -15.47 1.34
N LEU A 42 -16.49 -15.90 1.84
CA LEU A 42 -15.30 -16.09 1.03
C LEU A 42 -15.34 -17.49 0.41
N VAL A 43 -15.09 -17.57 -0.90
CA VAL A 43 -14.94 -18.87 -1.60
C VAL A 43 -13.77 -19.66 -1.02
N ILE A 44 -12.72 -18.95 -0.57
CA ILE A 44 -11.55 -19.51 0.12
C ILE A 44 -11.55 -18.94 1.55
N PRO A 45 -11.98 -19.71 2.56
CA PRO A 45 -12.17 -19.20 3.92
C PRO A 45 -10.84 -18.96 4.67
N SER A 46 -9.72 -19.48 4.19
CA SER A 46 -8.39 -19.29 4.79
C SER A 46 -7.52 -18.32 3.98
N LEU A 47 -7.32 -17.11 4.49
CA LEU A 47 -6.19 -16.27 4.08
C LEU A 47 -4.93 -16.73 4.82
N SER A 48 -3.79 -16.81 4.12
CA SER A 48 -2.50 -16.98 4.79
C SER A 48 -2.15 -15.73 5.60
N ALA A 49 -1.37 -15.89 6.66
CA ALA A 49 -0.98 -14.77 7.51
C ALA A 49 -0.23 -13.69 6.70
N THR A 50 0.59 -14.13 5.75
CA THR A 50 1.32 -13.31 4.79
C THR A 50 0.40 -12.40 3.97
N MET A 51 -0.70 -12.97 3.46
CA MET A 51 -1.65 -12.24 2.64
C MET A 51 -2.50 -11.26 3.46
N LEU A 52 -2.81 -11.61 4.71
CA LEU A 52 -3.51 -10.72 5.64
C LEU A 52 -2.66 -9.48 5.97
N ILE A 53 -1.39 -9.69 6.35
CA ILE A 53 -0.44 -8.59 6.65
C ILE A 53 -0.28 -7.67 5.44
N TYR A 54 -0.17 -8.26 4.25
CA TYR A 54 -0.12 -7.49 3.00
C TYR A 54 -1.35 -6.60 2.82
N MET A 55 -2.56 -7.15 2.94
CA MET A 55 -3.79 -6.37 2.75
C MET A 55 -3.90 -5.23 3.77
N LEU A 56 -3.60 -5.51 5.04
CA LEU A 56 -3.63 -4.49 6.10
C LEU A 56 -2.62 -3.36 5.82
N THR A 57 -1.39 -3.71 5.44
CA THR A 57 -0.35 -2.73 5.11
C THR A 57 -0.75 -1.89 3.89
N HIS A 58 -1.32 -2.52 2.85
CA HIS A 58 -1.83 -1.82 1.68
C HIS A 58 -2.98 -0.87 2.02
N ILE A 59 -3.91 -1.27 2.89
CA ILE A 59 -5.03 -0.41 3.32
C ILE A 59 -4.49 0.84 4.02
N VAL A 60 -3.56 0.69 4.97
CA VAL A 60 -2.97 1.82 5.70
C VAL A 60 -2.23 2.76 4.74
N ASN A 61 -1.38 2.22 3.88
CA ASN A 61 -0.62 3.04 2.92
C ASN A 61 -1.53 3.73 1.89
N LEU A 62 -2.55 3.04 1.38
CA LEU A 62 -3.53 3.62 0.45
C LEU A 62 -4.34 4.73 1.12
N LEU A 63 -4.71 4.57 2.39
CA LEU A 63 -5.42 5.61 3.13
C LEU A 63 -4.59 6.91 3.15
N PHE A 64 -3.34 6.83 3.59
CA PHE A 64 -2.45 8.00 3.64
C PHE A 64 -2.10 8.55 2.25
N SER A 65 -1.84 7.68 1.27
CA SER A 65 -1.51 8.09 -0.10
C SER A 65 -2.69 8.74 -0.82
N VAL A 66 -3.92 8.26 -0.63
CA VAL A 66 -5.12 8.90 -1.20
C VAL A 66 -5.34 10.26 -0.55
N THR A 67 -5.21 10.36 0.78
CA THR A 67 -5.32 11.66 1.48
C THR A 67 -4.29 12.66 0.97
N TYR A 68 -3.04 12.23 0.76
CA TYR A 68 -1.98 13.04 0.16
C TYR A 68 -2.37 13.58 -1.22
N HIS A 69 -2.82 12.72 -2.12
CA HIS A 69 -3.13 13.11 -3.50
C HIS A 69 -4.39 13.99 -3.57
N ILE A 70 -5.39 13.76 -2.70
CA ILE A 70 -6.53 14.68 -2.55
C ILE A 70 -6.02 16.06 -2.14
N TYR A 71 -5.16 16.13 -1.12
CA TYR A 71 -4.60 17.40 -0.67
C TYR A 71 -3.87 18.14 -1.81
N ILE A 72 -3.03 17.45 -2.58
CA ILE A 72 -2.36 18.05 -3.74
C ILE A 72 -3.35 18.50 -4.80
N VAL A 73 -4.29 17.66 -5.24
CA VAL A 73 -5.20 18.00 -6.34
C VAL A 73 -6.06 19.23 -6.02
N PHE A 74 -6.51 19.39 -4.77
CA PHE A 74 -7.38 20.49 -4.38
C PHE A 74 -6.63 21.74 -3.89
N TRP A 75 -5.48 21.58 -3.20
CA TRP A 75 -4.75 22.68 -2.55
C TRP A 75 -3.40 23.02 -3.19
N TRP A 76 -2.87 22.23 -4.14
CA TRP A 76 -1.63 22.59 -4.84
C TRP A 76 -1.87 23.76 -5.79
N ARG A 77 -1.54 24.96 -5.32
CA ARG A 77 -1.43 26.17 -6.15
C ARG A 77 -0.01 26.73 -6.01
N PRO A 78 0.86 26.55 -7.01
CA PRO A 78 2.25 27.01 -6.94
C PRO A 78 2.35 28.52 -6.71
N ASP A 79 1.38 29.30 -7.21
CA ASP A 79 1.43 30.77 -7.15
C ASP A 79 0.99 31.38 -5.82
N LYS A 80 0.47 30.60 -4.86
CA LYS A 80 -0.17 31.18 -3.65
C LYS A 80 0.43 30.80 -2.30
N ASN A 81 1.49 29.97 -2.23
CA ASN A 81 2.11 29.52 -0.97
C ASN A 81 1.10 29.14 0.14
N LEU A 82 -0.08 28.63 -0.25
CA LEU A 82 -1.20 28.31 0.65
C LEU A 82 -1.12 26.88 1.20
N TYR A 83 0.04 26.24 1.07
CA TYR A 83 0.23 24.84 1.44
C TYR A 83 0.93 24.71 2.80
N ASN A 84 0.52 23.70 3.55
CA ASN A 84 1.15 23.35 4.82
C ASN A 84 2.24 22.31 4.54
N SER A 85 3.51 22.75 4.60
CA SER A 85 4.69 21.93 4.34
C SER A 85 4.75 20.68 5.23
N HIS A 86 4.28 20.76 6.47
CA HIS A 86 4.24 19.60 7.37
C HIS A 86 3.27 18.52 6.89
N LEU A 87 2.08 18.90 6.39
CA LEU A 87 1.13 17.91 5.86
C LEU A 87 1.66 17.24 4.59
N ILE A 88 2.28 18.02 3.69
CA ILE A 88 2.91 17.47 2.49
C ILE A 88 4.02 16.49 2.85
N PHE A 89 4.87 16.86 3.81
CA PHE A 89 5.97 16.00 4.26
C PHE A 89 5.46 14.68 4.83
N TRP A 90 4.56 14.74 5.83
CA TRP A 90 4.07 13.54 6.49
C TRP A 90 3.30 12.63 5.54
N PHE A 91 2.34 13.15 4.78
CA PHE A 91 1.56 12.34 3.85
C PHE A 91 2.38 11.90 2.62
N GLY A 92 3.33 12.72 2.17
CA GLY A 92 4.21 12.42 1.04
C GLY A 92 5.19 11.28 1.33
N ILE A 93 5.72 11.18 2.55
CA ILE A 93 6.56 10.06 2.99
C ILE A 93 5.79 8.73 2.87
N TRP A 94 4.53 8.69 3.28
CA TRP A 94 3.71 7.48 3.15
C TRP A 94 3.43 7.12 1.70
N ALA A 95 3.22 8.11 0.83
CA ALA A 95 3.07 7.88 -0.61
C ALA A 95 4.35 7.33 -1.25
N LEU A 96 5.52 7.84 -0.87
CA LEU A 96 6.82 7.34 -1.34
C LEU A 96 7.09 5.91 -0.82
N ASN A 97 6.84 5.67 0.47
CA ASN A 97 6.93 4.34 1.05
C ASN A 97 6.01 3.35 0.33
N TYR A 98 4.78 3.75 0.00
CA TYR A 98 3.89 2.88 -0.78
C TYR A 98 4.48 2.50 -2.15
N LEU A 99 5.07 3.46 -2.84
CA LEU A 99 5.63 3.26 -4.17
C LEU A 99 6.86 2.34 -4.17
N VAL A 100 7.69 2.41 -3.13
CA VAL A 100 8.89 1.58 -2.95
C VAL A 100 8.54 0.21 -2.37
N CYS A 101 7.72 0.16 -1.32
CA CYS A 101 7.37 -1.07 -0.62
C CYS A 101 6.40 -1.94 -1.42
N GLY A 102 5.45 -1.34 -2.15
CA GLY A 102 4.40 -2.07 -2.86
C GLY A 102 4.93 -3.22 -3.74
N PRO A 103 5.86 -2.96 -4.67
CA PRO A 103 6.46 -4.00 -5.51
C PRO A 103 7.19 -5.09 -4.72
N ILE A 104 7.88 -4.73 -3.64
CA ILE A 104 8.61 -5.67 -2.78
C ILE A 104 7.64 -6.63 -2.10
N VAL A 105 6.53 -6.12 -1.54
CA VAL A 105 5.58 -6.99 -0.88
C VAL A 105 4.81 -7.86 -1.88
N ILE A 106 4.48 -7.33 -3.07
CA ILE A 106 3.90 -8.14 -4.17
C ILE A 106 4.85 -9.27 -4.58
N PHE A 107 6.15 -9.00 -4.64
CA PHE A 107 7.15 -10.02 -4.93
C PHE A 107 7.16 -11.13 -3.88
N PHE A 108 7.19 -10.77 -2.58
CA PHE A 108 7.12 -11.77 -1.50
C PHE A 108 5.82 -12.58 -1.51
N LEU A 109 4.70 -11.95 -1.85
CA LEU A 109 3.40 -12.62 -1.95
C LEU A 109 3.35 -13.60 -3.13
N THR A 110 3.95 -13.20 -4.25
CA THR A 110 4.12 -14.07 -5.42
C THR A 110 5.02 -15.25 -5.07
N LEU A 111 6.10 -15.01 -4.34
CA LEU A 111 7.03 -16.03 -3.87
C LEU A 111 6.35 -17.01 -2.90
N ASP A 112 5.58 -16.52 -1.93
CA ASP A 112 4.75 -17.31 -1.00
C ASP A 112 3.83 -18.26 -1.78
N ARG A 113 3.11 -17.76 -2.79
CA ARG A 113 2.21 -18.56 -3.63
C ARG A 113 2.96 -19.55 -4.54
N CYS A 114 4.09 -19.16 -5.11
CA CYS A 114 4.93 -20.06 -5.90
C CYS A 114 5.50 -21.20 -5.04
N LEU A 115 5.88 -20.93 -3.80
CA LEU A 115 6.35 -21.96 -2.87
C LEU A 115 5.23 -22.92 -2.49
N VAL A 116 4.03 -22.42 -2.19
CA VAL A 116 2.85 -23.28 -1.92
C VAL A 116 2.54 -24.19 -3.10
N LEU A 117 2.57 -23.67 -4.33
CA LEU A 117 2.27 -24.44 -5.54
C LEU A 117 3.36 -25.46 -5.92
N LYS A 118 4.64 -25.18 -5.61
CA LYS A 118 5.78 -26.01 -6.01
C LYS A 118 6.22 -27.00 -4.92
N LEU A 119 5.96 -26.69 -3.65
CA LEU A 119 6.32 -27.49 -2.48
C LEU A 119 5.08 -28.10 -1.79
N THR A 120 4.03 -28.38 -2.55
CA THR A 120 2.70 -28.82 -2.07
C THR A 120 2.72 -30.00 -1.08
N PHE A 121 3.82 -30.76 -1.02
CA PHE A 121 4.02 -31.88 -0.08
C PHE A 121 4.85 -31.54 1.18
N ARG A 122 5.45 -30.36 1.27
CA ARG A 122 6.39 -29.97 2.35
C ARG A 122 6.33 -28.50 2.77
N TYR A 123 5.29 -27.77 2.35
CA TYR A 123 5.04 -26.43 2.88
C TYR A 123 4.70 -26.57 4.36
N ASN A 124 5.71 -26.31 5.20
CA ASN A 124 5.67 -26.49 6.64
C ASN A 124 5.36 -25.13 7.27
N ASP A 125 4.52 -25.10 8.31
CA ASP A 125 4.16 -23.89 9.06
C ASP A 125 5.39 -23.05 9.46
N ARG A 126 6.54 -23.71 9.63
CA ARG A 126 7.83 -23.05 9.91
C ARG A 126 8.29 -22.11 8.80
N ILE A 127 8.10 -22.46 7.53
CA ILE A 127 8.49 -21.64 6.37
C ILE A 127 7.59 -20.41 6.29
N GLU A 128 6.28 -20.58 6.51
CA GLU A 128 5.33 -19.46 6.56
C GLU A 128 5.70 -18.49 7.69
N GLN A 129 6.04 -18.99 8.88
CA GLN A 129 6.53 -18.16 9.98
C GLN A 129 7.81 -17.39 9.64
N TRP A 130 8.76 -18.00 8.92
CA TRP A 130 9.97 -17.31 8.47
C TRP A 130 9.66 -16.22 7.44
N LEU A 131 8.78 -16.47 6.48
CA LEU A 131 8.37 -15.48 5.48
C LEU A 131 7.64 -14.30 6.14
N VAL A 132 6.71 -14.58 7.06
CA VAL A 132 6.03 -13.54 7.85
C VAL A 132 7.04 -12.69 8.62
N ARG A 133 8.03 -13.32 9.28
CA ARG A 133 9.08 -12.59 10.00
C ARG A 133 9.90 -11.72 9.07
N ILE A 134 10.31 -12.21 7.89
CA ILE A 134 11.08 -11.44 6.91
C ILE A 134 10.26 -10.24 6.42
N ILE A 135 8.98 -10.43 6.09
CA ILE A 135 8.10 -9.35 5.63
C ILE A 135 7.93 -8.30 6.73
N LEU A 136 7.71 -8.73 7.97
CA LEU A 136 7.64 -7.82 9.11
C LEU A 136 8.96 -7.05 9.31
N LEU A 137 10.11 -7.71 9.18
CA LEU A 137 11.42 -7.08 9.31
C LEU A 137 11.66 -6.05 8.20
N VAL A 138 11.31 -6.38 6.95
CA VAL A 138 11.40 -5.47 5.81
C VAL A 138 10.49 -4.26 6.02
N LEU A 139 9.23 -4.47 6.43
CA LEU A 139 8.30 -3.39 6.76
C LEU A 139 8.80 -2.51 7.91
N LEU A 140 9.40 -3.12 8.93
CA LEU A 140 9.93 -2.40 10.10
C LEU A 140 11.19 -1.59 9.74
N LEU A 141 12.09 -2.15 8.92
CA LEU A 141 13.24 -1.43 8.40
C LEU A 141 12.83 -0.26 7.51
N LEU A 142 11.82 -0.43 6.67
CA LEU A 142 11.32 0.63 5.79
C LEU A 142 10.64 1.75 6.60
N THR A 143 9.80 1.41 7.57
CA THR A 143 9.18 2.40 8.48
C THR A 143 10.21 3.12 9.35
N CYS A 144 11.24 2.43 9.86
CA CYS A 144 12.35 3.08 10.55
C CYS A 144 13.19 3.97 9.64
N SER A 145 13.47 3.55 8.39
CA SER A 145 14.24 4.37 7.45
C SER A 145 13.53 5.68 7.11
N ALA A 146 12.20 5.66 7.03
CA ALA A 146 11.39 6.86 6.82
C ALA A 146 11.49 7.87 7.99
N HIS A 147 11.80 7.41 9.20
CA HIS A 147 12.06 8.28 10.36
C HIS A 147 13.50 8.80 10.43
N LEU A 148 14.45 8.17 9.74
CA LEU A 148 15.88 8.53 9.75
C LEU A 148 16.24 9.68 8.80
N PHE A 149 15.30 10.07 7.92
CA PHE A 149 15.42 11.23 7.04
C PHE A 149 14.71 12.49 7.59
N ILE A 150 14.30 12.46 8.86
CA ILE A 150 13.86 13.62 9.67
C ILE A 150 15.07 14.13 10.46
#